data_AF-A0A534LX71-F1
#
_entry.id   AF-A0A534LX71-F1
#
_cell.length_a   1.000
_cell.length_b   1.000
_cell.length_c   1.000
_cell.angle_alpha   90.00
_cell.angle_beta   90.00
_cell.angle_gamma   90.00
#
_symmetry.space_group_name_H-M   'P 1'
#
loop_
_entity.id
_entity.type
_entity.pdbx_description
1 polymer ?
#
loop_
_entity_poly.entity_id
_entity_poly.type
_entity_poly.pdbx_seq_one_letter_code
_entity_poly.pdbx_strand_id
1 'polypeptide(L)'
;MENFLIVPLRGFLRRRTRRRRKEPQAAMKPKRPRISHRKTYYLVLWWMSQTPYAAIFENEVAAEAAANVRNALLVTISGRDAKVDQILDWYRRDETGKPMPAEWRDLVGQIHVPWLAKPKAAV
;
A
#
# COMPACT_ATOMS: atom_id res chain seq x y z
N MET A 1 -12.56 -78.08 25.12
CA MET A 1 -11.48 -79.07 25.11
C MET A 1 -10.29 -78.43 25.81
N GLU A 2 -9.83 -79.12 26.87
CA GLU A 2 -8.49 -79.14 27.49
C GLU A 2 -7.69 -77.86 27.78
N ASN A 3 -7.57 -77.58 29.09
CA ASN A 3 -6.35 -77.43 29.91
C ASN A 3 -5.01 -77.11 29.20
N PHE A 4 -4.24 -76.16 29.74
CA PHE A 4 -3.14 -76.44 30.70
C PHE A 4 -2.48 -75.14 31.20
N LEU A 5 -2.32 -75.07 32.52
CA LEU A 5 -1.49 -74.12 33.29
C LEU A 5 0.00 -74.46 33.13
N ILE A 6 0.89 -73.45 33.00
CA ILE A 6 2.23 -73.41 33.62
C ILE A 6 2.61 -71.94 33.94
N VAL A 7 3.08 -71.70 35.17
CA VAL A 7 3.76 -70.50 35.71
C VAL A 7 5.05 -71.00 36.40
N PRO A 8 6.04 -70.19 36.88
CA PRO A 8 6.57 -68.86 36.51
C PRO A 8 8.14 -68.79 36.52
N LEU A 9 8.68 -67.55 36.44
CA LEU A 9 9.76 -66.93 37.26
C LEU A 9 11.13 -66.56 36.64
N ARG A 10 11.45 -65.28 36.88
CA ARG A 10 12.76 -64.59 37.08
C ARG A 10 13.43 -63.94 35.86
N GLY A 11 13.59 -62.62 35.97
CA GLY A 11 14.44 -61.81 35.11
C GLY A 11 14.31 -60.31 35.40
N PHE A 12 14.59 -59.90 36.62
CA PHE A 12 14.65 -58.50 37.04
C PHE A 12 16.00 -57.92 36.61
N LEU A 13 16.06 -57.02 35.62
CA LEU A 13 17.19 -56.08 35.52
C LEU A 13 16.84 -54.78 34.74
N ARG A 14 16.74 -53.71 35.53
CA ARG A 14 17.20 -52.33 35.27
C ARG A 14 16.91 -51.64 33.93
N ARG A 15 15.97 -50.69 34.04
CA ARG A 15 15.98 -49.31 33.50
C ARG A 15 17.28 -48.86 32.79
N ARG A 16 17.13 -48.39 31.55
CA ARG A 16 17.48 -47.02 31.10
C ARG A 16 16.97 -46.77 29.68
N THR A 17 15.75 -46.25 29.57
CA THR A 17 15.24 -45.61 28.36
C THR A 17 15.96 -44.28 28.13
N ARG A 18 16.95 -44.23 27.23
CA ARG A 18 17.44 -42.97 26.64
C ARG A 18 16.53 -42.62 25.46
N ARG A 19 15.37 -42.01 25.74
CA ARG A 19 14.60 -41.31 24.70
C ARG A 19 15.36 -40.04 24.33
N ARG A 20 15.88 -40.03 23.11
CA ARG A 20 16.51 -38.89 22.44
C ARG A 20 15.55 -37.69 22.49
N ARG A 21 15.90 -36.67 23.27
CA ARG A 21 15.17 -35.39 23.37
C ARG A 21 15.27 -34.72 21.99
N LYS A 22 14.18 -34.69 21.22
CA LYS A 22 14.07 -33.82 20.03
C LYS A 22 13.93 -32.39 20.55
N GLU A 23 14.94 -31.57 20.32
CA GLU A 23 14.81 -30.11 20.38
C GLU A 23 13.72 -29.66 19.40
N PRO A 24 12.77 -28.79 19.79
CA PRO A 24 11.95 -28.11 18.82
C PRO A 24 12.85 -27.10 18.10
N GLN A 25 13.26 -27.44 16.87
CA GLN A 25 13.81 -26.45 15.95
C GLN A 25 12.79 -25.33 15.82
N ALA A 26 13.15 -24.16 16.35
CA ALA A 26 12.44 -22.92 16.10
C ALA A 26 12.53 -22.63 14.61
N ALA A 27 11.56 -23.12 13.85
CA ALA A 27 11.39 -22.81 12.45
C ALA A 27 11.13 -21.31 12.35
N MET A 28 12.20 -20.54 12.10
CA MET A 28 12.09 -19.16 11.63
C MET A 28 11.37 -19.21 10.28
N LYS A 29 10.04 -19.04 10.31
CA LYS A 29 9.25 -18.83 9.11
C LYS A 29 9.88 -17.63 8.38
N PRO A 30 10.26 -17.75 7.10
CA PRO A 30 10.75 -16.60 6.37
C PRO A 30 9.63 -15.56 6.37
N LYS A 31 9.85 -14.46 7.07
CA LYS A 31 8.93 -13.34 7.12
C LYS A 31 8.96 -12.75 5.72
N ARG A 32 8.06 -13.23 4.86
CA ARG A 32 7.88 -12.72 3.49
C ARG A 32 7.94 -11.19 3.60
N PRO A 33 8.84 -10.51 2.85
CA PRO A 33 8.86 -9.06 2.89
C PRO A 33 7.44 -8.63 2.50
N ARG A 34 6.74 -7.96 3.42
CA ARG A 34 5.53 -7.23 3.08
C ARG A 34 6.01 -6.08 2.22
N ILE A 35 6.22 -6.35 0.93
CA ILE A 35 6.30 -5.33 -0.10
C ILE A 35 4.89 -4.73 -0.10
N SER A 36 4.70 -3.76 0.78
CA SER A 36 3.55 -2.89 0.72
C SER A 36 3.80 -2.03 -0.50
N HIS A 37 3.40 -2.53 -1.67
CA HIS A 37 3.30 -1.72 -2.87
C HIS A 37 2.53 -0.46 -2.45
N ARG A 38 3.21 0.69 -2.44
CA ARG A 38 2.53 1.97 -2.26
C ARG A 38 1.63 2.07 -3.49
N LYS A 39 0.32 1.91 -3.28
CA LYS A 39 -0.64 2.15 -4.34
C LYS A 39 -0.71 3.66 -4.56
N THR A 40 -0.77 4.05 -5.83
CA THR A 40 -1.03 5.42 -6.26
C THR A 40 -2.46 5.45 -6.78
N TYR A 41 -3.19 6.48 -6.38
CA TYR A 41 -4.55 6.76 -6.81
C TYR A 41 -4.59 8.16 -7.39
N TYR A 42 -5.46 8.33 -8.38
CA TYR A 42 -5.64 9.59 -9.09
C TYR A 42 -7.08 10.04 -8.89
N LEU A 43 -7.26 11.14 -8.17
CA LEU A 43 -8.57 11.76 -7.93
C LEU A 43 -8.77 12.88 -8.96
N VAL A 44 -9.81 12.75 -9.78
CA VAL A 44 -10.23 13.77 -10.75
C VAL A 44 -11.44 14.49 -10.17
N LEU A 45 -11.36 15.82 -10.02
CA LEU A 45 -12.38 16.68 -9.43
C LEU A 45 -12.80 17.79 -10.40
N TRP A 46 -14.08 17.91 -10.71
CA TRP A 46 -14.60 18.92 -11.63
C TRP A 46 -15.91 19.53 -11.12
N TRP A 47 -16.31 20.65 -11.71
CA TRP A 47 -17.56 21.33 -11.37
C TRP A 47 -18.52 21.34 -12.56
N MET A 48 -19.81 21.12 -12.28
CA MET A 48 -20.91 21.34 -13.23
C MET A 48 -22.05 22.01 -12.46
N SER A 49 -22.54 23.15 -12.96
CA SER A 49 -23.61 23.91 -12.29
C SER A 49 -23.35 24.18 -10.81
N GLN A 50 -22.13 24.64 -10.48
CA GLN A 50 -21.64 24.89 -9.12
C GLN A 50 -21.58 23.65 -8.19
N THR A 51 -21.90 22.46 -8.70
CA THR A 51 -21.82 21.21 -7.95
C THR A 51 -20.48 20.52 -8.22
N PRO A 52 -19.70 20.16 -7.18
CA PRO A 52 -18.46 19.40 -7.35
C PRO A 52 -18.76 17.91 -7.62
N TYR A 53 -17.98 17.32 -8.52
CA TYR A 53 -18.03 15.90 -8.87
C TYR A 53 -16.62 15.32 -8.85
N ALA A 54 -16.51 14.06 -8.43
CA ALA A 54 -15.23 13.39 -8.27
C ALA A 54 -15.25 11.97 -8.84
N ALA A 55 -14.11 11.51 -9.34
CA ALA A 55 -13.85 10.14 -9.74
C ALA A 55 -12.43 9.71 -9.36
N ILE A 56 -12.26 8.45 -8.95
CA ILE A 56 -10.97 7.88 -8.57
C ILE A 56 -10.54 6.87 -9.63
N PHE A 57 -9.27 6.95 -10.04
CA PHE A 57 -8.63 6.05 -10.99
C PHE A 57 -7.38 5.42 -10.37
N GLU A 58 -7.08 4.19 -10.75
CA GLU A 58 -5.79 3.53 -10.46
C GLU A 58 -4.78 3.68 -11.61
N ASN A 59 -5.23 4.14 -12.78
CA ASN A 59 -4.42 4.33 -13.98
C ASN A 59 -4.28 5.82 -14.30
N GLU A 60 -3.03 6.27 -14.42
CA GLU A 60 -2.67 7.67 -14.69
C GLU A 60 -3.25 8.18 -16.02
N VAL A 61 -3.05 7.43 -17.11
CA VAL A 61 -3.49 7.83 -18.46
C VAL A 61 -5.00 7.99 -18.52
N ALA A 62 -5.75 7.09 -17.87
CA ALA A 62 -7.21 7.20 -17.79
C ALA A 62 -7.65 8.44 -16.99
N ALA A 63 -6.96 8.74 -15.88
CA ALA A 63 -7.20 9.94 -15.08
C ALA A 63 -6.88 11.22 -15.84
N GLU A 64 -5.74 11.28 -16.55
CA GLU A 64 -5.36 12.43 -17.39
C GLU A 64 -6.38 12.68 -18.50
N ALA A 65 -6.79 11.64 -19.22
CA ALA A 65 -7.81 11.76 -20.26
C ALA A 65 -9.15 12.26 -19.68
N ALA A 66 -9.56 11.70 -18.53
CA ALA A 66 -10.77 12.13 -17.83
C ALA A 66 -10.70 13.58 -17.35
N ALA A 67 -9.54 14.02 -16.86
CA ALA A 67 -9.33 15.39 -16.39
C ALA A 67 -9.28 16.38 -17.54
N ASN A 68 -8.64 16.00 -18.64
CA ASN A 68 -8.56 16.77 -19.88
C ASN A 68 -9.95 17.07 -20.47
N VAL A 69 -10.82 16.05 -20.58
CA VAL A 69 -12.17 16.20 -21.14
C VAL A 69 -13.06 17.09 -20.26
N ARG A 70 -12.86 17.05 -18.94
CA ARG A 70 -13.72 17.74 -17.96
C ARG A 70 -13.17 19.08 -17.49
N ASN A 71 -11.98 19.50 -17.96
CA ASN A 71 -11.22 20.63 -17.40
C ASN A 71 -11.13 20.54 -15.87
N ALA A 72 -10.71 19.38 -15.38
CA ALA A 72 -10.74 19.02 -13.97
C ALA A 72 -9.42 19.32 -13.24
N LEU A 73 -9.48 19.32 -11.91
CA LEU A 73 -8.29 19.13 -11.10
C LEU A 73 -7.94 17.64 -11.05
N LEU A 74 -6.66 17.31 -11.21
CA LEU A 74 -6.11 15.97 -11.06
C LEU A 74 -5.19 15.95 -9.83
N VAL A 75 -5.56 15.16 -8.83
CA VAL A 75 -4.81 15.00 -7.57
C VAL A 75 -4.15 13.63 -7.56
N THR A 76 -2.83 13.61 -7.48
CA THR A 76 -2.05 12.37 -7.32
C THR A 76 -1.89 12.08 -5.84
N ILE A 77 -2.36 10.91 -5.42
CA ILE A 77 -2.36 10.47 -4.02
C ILE A 77 -1.55 9.18 -3.94
N SER A 78 -0.54 9.12 -3.05
CA SER A 78 0.23 7.89 -2.85
C SER A 78 0.28 7.42 -1.39
N GLY A 79 0.56 6.12 -1.26
CA GLY A 79 0.84 5.49 0.02
C GLY A 79 -0.41 5.14 0.81
N ARG A 80 -0.20 4.66 2.05
CA ARG A 80 -1.29 4.25 2.94
C ARG A 80 -1.96 5.40 3.68
N ASP A 81 -1.26 6.52 3.82
CA ASP A 81 -1.71 7.68 4.60
C ASP A 81 -2.34 8.78 3.71
N ALA A 82 -2.75 8.43 2.48
CA ALA A 82 -3.33 9.35 1.50
C ALA A 82 -2.52 10.65 1.30
N LYS A 83 -1.21 10.51 1.13
CA LYS A 83 -0.33 11.66 0.89
C LYS A 83 -0.65 12.26 -0.49
N VAL A 84 -0.98 13.55 -0.54
CA VAL A 84 -1.07 14.29 -1.80
C VAL A 84 0.33 14.58 -2.30
N ASP A 85 0.68 14.05 -3.46
CA ASP A 85 1.97 14.28 -4.10
C ASP A 85 1.95 15.47 -5.06
N GLN A 86 0.84 15.66 -5.78
CA GLN A 86 0.71 16.72 -6.78
C GLN A 86 -0.76 17.03 -7.05
N ILE A 87 -1.06 18.29 -7.36
CA ILE A 87 -2.34 18.70 -7.94
C ILE A 87 -2.06 19.45 -9.26
N LEU A 88 -2.64 18.95 -10.33
CA LEU A 88 -2.64 19.54 -11.66
C LEU A 88 -4.00 20.17 -11.95
N ASP A 89 -3.97 21.31 -12.61
CA ASP A 89 -5.15 22.07 -13.03
C ASP A 89 -5.27 21.96 -14.56
N TRP A 90 -6.25 21.21 -15.05
CA TRP A 90 -6.49 21.05 -16.49
C TRP A 90 -7.33 22.17 -17.11
N TYR A 91 -7.86 23.08 -16.29
CA TYR A 91 -8.49 24.30 -16.77
C TYR A 91 -7.44 25.31 -17.24
N ARG A 92 -6.32 25.41 -16.52
CA ARG A 92 -5.19 26.28 -16.88
C ARG A 92 -4.10 25.50 -17.61
N ARG A 93 -3.69 25.98 -18.78
CA ARG A 93 -2.65 25.34 -19.59
C ARG A 93 -1.52 26.29 -19.90
N ASP A 94 -0.32 25.73 -19.98
CA ASP A 94 0.85 26.44 -20.48
C ASP A 94 0.81 26.57 -22.01
N GLU A 95 1.83 27.23 -22.57
CA GLU A 95 1.98 27.43 -24.02
C GLU A 95 2.11 26.11 -24.80
N THR A 96 2.45 25.01 -24.12
CA THR A 96 2.56 23.66 -24.70
C THR A 96 1.26 22.86 -24.60
N GLY A 97 0.21 23.44 -24.00
CA GLY A 97 -1.09 22.79 -23.79
C GLY A 97 -1.13 21.83 -22.60
N LYS A 98 -0.08 21.79 -21.77
CA LYS A 98 -0.01 20.94 -20.58
C LYS A 98 -0.71 21.59 -19.39
N PRO A 99 -1.31 20.79 -18.49
CA PRO A 99 -1.93 21.32 -17.29
C PRO A 99 -0.89 21.99 -16.39
N MET A 100 -1.22 23.14 -15.84
CA MET A 100 -0.36 23.83 -14.89
C MET A 100 -0.54 23.23 -13.48
N PRO A 101 0.45 23.31 -12.59
CA PRO A 101 0.23 23.04 -11.17
C PRO A 101 -0.91 23.92 -10.65
N ALA A 102 -1.79 23.34 -9.83
CA ALA A 102 -2.81 24.15 -9.19
C ALA A 102 -2.13 25.20 -8.27
N GLU A 103 -2.81 26.33 -8.07
CA GLU A 103 -2.38 27.36 -7.12
C GLU A 103 -3.44 27.46 -6.04
N TRP A 104 -3.05 27.30 -4.78
CA TRP A 104 -3.92 27.69 -3.68
C TRP A 104 -3.69 29.17 -3.40
N ARG A 105 -4.73 29.97 -3.21
CA ARG A 105 -4.60 31.36 -2.77
C ARG A 105 -5.26 31.54 -1.42
N ASP A 106 -4.59 32.24 -0.51
CA ASP A 106 -5.22 32.67 0.73
C ASP A 106 -6.16 33.86 0.49
N LEU A 107 -6.84 34.31 1.56
CA LEU A 107 -7.78 35.44 1.52
C LEU A 107 -7.12 36.78 1.15
N VAL A 108 -5.78 36.87 1.24
CA VAL A 108 -4.98 38.06 0.91
C VAL A 108 -4.40 37.95 -0.50
N GLY A 109 -4.68 36.84 -1.21
CA GLY A 109 -4.23 36.59 -2.58
C GLY A 109 -2.82 35.99 -2.68
N GLN A 110 -2.20 35.60 -1.56
CA GLN A 110 -0.89 34.95 -1.55
C GLN A 110 -1.00 33.52 -2.10
N ILE A 111 -0.15 33.20 -3.09
CA ILE A 111 -0.14 31.87 -3.73
C ILE A 111 0.68 30.88 -2.89
N HIS A 112 0.07 29.74 -2.60
CA HIS A 112 0.66 28.58 -1.96
C HIS A 112 0.57 27.37 -2.89
N VAL A 113 1.66 26.62 -3.04
CA VAL A 113 1.68 25.36 -3.80
C VAL A 113 2.33 24.27 -2.96
N PRO A 114 1.64 23.76 -1.92
CA PRO A 114 2.24 22.89 -0.91
C PRO A 114 2.69 21.52 -1.43
N TRP A 115 2.23 21.12 -2.63
CA TRP A 115 2.59 19.86 -3.28
C TRP A 115 3.78 19.97 -4.26
N LEU A 116 4.34 21.16 -4.50
CA LEU A 116 5.71 21.22 -5.03
C LEU A 116 6.66 20.78 -3.92
N ALA A 117 6.86 19.47 -3.78
CA ALA A 117 7.94 18.94 -2.97
C ALA A 117 9.24 19.60 -3.47
N LYS A 118 10.00 20.25 -2.56
CA LYS A 118 11.30 20.85 -2.89
C LYS A 118 12.11 19.82 -3.69
N PRO A 119 12.72 20.19 -4.84
CA PRO A 119 13.60 19.27 -5.54
C PRO A 119 14.64 18.77 -4.54
N LYS A 120 14.77 17.45 -4.42
CA LYS A 120 15.80 16.82 -3.61
C LYS A 120 17.13 17.31 -4.17
N ALA A 121 17.84 18.17 -3.43
CA ALA A 121 19.17 18.60 -3.80
C ALA A 121 20.02 17.34 -4.08
N ALA A 122 20.54 17.25 -5.31
CA ALA A 122 21.56 16.26 -5.62
C ALA A 122 22.77 16.60 -4.77
N VAL A 123 23.15 15.67 -3.89
CA VAL A 123 24.43 15.68 -3.15
C VAL A 123 25.45 14.96 -4.01
#